data_AF-A0A973FRX3-F1
#
_entry.id   AF-A0A973FRX3-F1
#
_cell.length_a   1.000
_cell.length_b   1.000
_cell.length_c   1.000
_cell.angle_alpha   90.00
_cell.angle_beta   90.00
_cell.angle_gamma   90.00
#
_symmetry.space_group_name_H-M   'P 1'
#
loop_
_entity.id
_entity.type
_entity.pdbx_description
1 polymer ?
#
loop_
_entity_poly.entity_id
_entity_poly.type
_entity_poly.pdbx_seq_one_letter_code
_entity_poly.pdbx_strand_id
1 'polypeptide(L)'
;MTEALVLLKLRWQIELLNKLWKSHGQVDETRGQRPARVLAEVYAKFIGMLIQHWLLLTGCWQTPDRSLPKAAKLVRDAARDLARAMRSARHLRTTLRALIQRLERAGRQTKRQKEPNAYQLLQNPELLSLT
;
A
#
# COMPACT_ATOMS: atom_id res chain seq x y z
N MET A 1 15.42 15.16 -19.34
CA MET A 1 16.55 14.26 -18.94
C MET A 1 16.50 14.03 -17.43
N THR A 2 16.17 15.06 -16.66
CA THR A 2 15.87 15.02 -15.21
C THR A 2 14.81 13.97 -14.82
N GLU A 3 13.78 13.77 -15.64
CA GLU A 3 12.72 12.77 -15.41
C GLU A 3 13.27 11.34 -15.33
N ALA A 4 14.20 11.00 -16.22
CA ALA A 4 14.82 9.68 -16.25
C ALA A 4 15.67 9.43 -14.99
N LEU A 5 16.34 10.47 -14.49
CA LEU A 5 17.09 10.41 -13.23
C LEU A 5 16.16 10.22 -12.02
N VAL A 6 15.01 10.88 -12.01
CA VAL A 6 13.97 10.65 -10.98
C VAL A 6 13.50 9.19 -11.00
N LEU A 7 13.20 8.62 -12.17
CA LEU A 7 12.80 7.21 -12.28
C LEU A 7 13.91 6.26 -11.80
N LEU A 8 15.17 6.54 -12.16
CA LEU A 8 16.31 5.75 -11.70
C LEU A 8 16.46 5.79 -10.17
N LYS A 9 16.28 6.97 -9.55
CA LYS A 9 16.28 7.14 -8.09
C LYS A 9 15.14 6.35 -7.43
N LEU A 10 13.98 6.30 -8.08
CA LEU A 10 12.79 5.60 -7.58
C LEU A 10 12.76 4.10 -7.91
N ARG A 11 13.79 3.53 -8.56
CA ARG A 11 13.80 2.08 -8.88
C ARG A 11 13.64 1.17 -7.65
N TRP A 12 14.13 1.62 -6.49
CA TRP A 12 14.08 0.86 -5.24
C TRP A 12 12.70 0.88 -4.56
N GLN A 13 11.68 1.54 -5.14
CA GLN A 13 10.33 1.55 -4.56
C GLN A 13 9.75 0.13 -4.39
N ILE A 14 10.12 -0.82 -5.27
CA ILE A 14 9.72 -2.23 -5.11
C ILE A 14 10.31 -2.87 -3.85
N GLU A 15 11.54 -2.52 -3.48
CA GLU A 15 12.15 -3.02 -2.24
C GLU A 15 11.52 -2.39 -1.01
N LEU A 16 11.17 -1.11 -1.08
CA LEU A 16 10.41 -0.45 -0.01
C LEU A 16 9.05 -1.12 0.16
N LEU A 17 8.37 -1.50 -0.92
CA LEU A 17 7.13 -2.27 -0.86
C LEU A 17 7.36 -3.61 -0.14
N ASN A 18 8.38 -4.37 -0.54
CA ASN A 18 8.74 -5.63 0.13
C ASN A 18 9.05 -5.44 1.62
N LYS A 19 9.81 -4.39 1.98
CA LYS A 19 10.10 -4.04 3.39
C LYS A 19 8.82 -3.73 4.16
N LEU A 20 7.89 -2.98 3.57
CA LEU A 20 6.60 -2.68 4.19
C LEU A 20 5.71 -3.93 4.35
N TRP A 21 5.78 -4.88 3.41
CA TRP A 21 5.03 -6.13 3.49
C TRP A 21 5.54 -7.02 4.62
N LYS A 22 6.85 -7.04 4.85
CA LYS A 22 7.45 -7.70 6.02
C LYS A 22 7.07 -6.99 7.32
N SER A 23 7.32 -5.69 7.43
CA SER A 23 7.11 -4.95 8.69
C SER A 23 5.64 -4.84 9.11
N HIS A 24 4.72 -4.61 8.17
CA HIS A 24 3.30 -4.42 8.47
C HIS A 24 2.43 -5.64 8.17
N GLY A 25 2.81 -6.46 7.18
CA GLY A 25 2.08 -7.67 6.80
C GLY A 25 2.62 -8.94 7.45
N GLN A 26 3.82 -8.89 8.05
CA GLN A 26 4.48 -10.01 8.73
C GLN A 26 4.55 -11.25 7.84
N VAL A 27 4.78 -11.06 6.53
CA VAL A 27 4.78 -12.12 5.51
C VAL A 27 5.92 -13.13 5.69
N ASP A 28 6.99 -12.70 6.35
CA ASP A 28 8.19 -13.48 6.67
C ASP A 28 8.17 -14.08 8.08
N GLU A 29 7.14 -13.77 8.87
CA GLU A 29 6.95 -14.34 10.20
C GLU A 29 5.97 -15.52 10.14
N THR A 30 6.15 -16.54 10.96
CA THR A 30 5.14 -17.59 11.17
C THR A 30 5.25 -18.15 12.59
N ARG A 31 4.12 -18.58 13.15
CA ARG A 31 4.10 -19.30 14.43
C ARG A 31 3.99 -20.82 14.24
N GLY A 32 3.79 -21.27 13.00
CA GLY A 32 3.62 -22.68 12.65
C GLY A 32 4.96 -23.39 12.49
N GLN A 33 5.01 -24.66 12.91
CA GLN A 33 6.17 -25.54 12.66
C GLN A 33 5.86 -26.63 11.63
N ARG A 34 4.57 -26.89 11.34
CA ARG A 34 4.16 -27.90 10.37
C ARG A 34 4.30 -27.32 8.95
N PRO A 35 5.13 -27.89 8.06
CA PRO A 35 5.43 -27.29 6.76
C PRO A 35 4.21 -26.91 5.92
N ALA A 36 3.21 -27.79 5.84
CA ALA A 36 1.98 -27.52 5.10
C ALA A 36 1.17 -26.33 5.66
N ARG A 37 1.16 -26.13 6.99
CA ARG A 37 0.48 -25.00 7.62
C ARG A 37 1.25 -23.70 7.42
N VAL A 38 2.58 -23.76 7.47
CA VAL A 38 3.45 -22.61 7.19
C VAL A 38 3.22 -22.13 5.76
N LEU A 39 3.21 -23.04 4.78
CA LEU A 39 2.98 -22.69 3.38
C LEU A 39 1.61 -22.03 3.17
N ALA A 40 0.56 -22.59 3.77
CA ALA A 40 -0.78 -22.02 3.71
C ALA A 40 -0.86 -20.62 4.35
N GLU A 41 -0.21 -20.42 5.51
CA GLU A 41 -0.14 -19.11 6.18
C GLU A 41 0.58 -18.08 5.31
N VAL A 42 1.73 -18.45 4.73
CA VAL A 42 2.50 -17.58 3.84
C VAL A 42 1.64 -17.16 2.64
N TYR A 43 0.98 -18.10 1.95
CA TYR A 43 0.09 -17.75 0.84
C TYR A 43 -1.08 -16.87 1.27
N ALA A 44 -1.72 -17.15 2.41
CA ALA A 44 -2.80 -16.32 2.92
C ALA A 44 -2.34 -14.88 3.20
N LYS A 45 -1.14 -14.70 3.78
CA LYS A 45 -0.55 -13.37 4.00
C LYS A 45 -0.26 -12.65 2.68
N PHE A 46 0.32 -13.34 1.69
CA PHE A 46 0.57 -12.76 0.37
C PHE A 46 -0.73 -12.34 -0.33
N ILE A 47 -1.77 -13.18 -0.29
CA ILE A 47 -3.09 -12.83 -0.84
C ILE A 47 -3.65 -11.59 -0.12
N GLY A 48 -3.55 -11.52 1.21
CA GLY A 48 -3.96 -10.34 1.98
C GLY A 48 -3.22 -9.07 1.55
N MET A 49 -1.91 -9.16 1.34
CA MET A 49 -1.10 -8.04 0.87
C MET A 49 -1.45 -7.61 -0.56
N LEU A 50 -1.72 -8.56 -1.46
CA LEU A 50 -2.18 -8.27 -2.82
C LEU A 50 -3.54 -7.55 -2.82
N ILE A 51 -4.51 -8.06 -2.05
CA ILE A 51 -5.83 -7.41 -1.92
C ILE A 51 -5.68 -6.00 -1.35
N GLN A 52 -4.87 -5.84 -0.30
CA GLN A 52 -4.61 -4.52 0.27
C GLN A 52 -4.00 -3.58 -0.77
N HIS A 53 -2.99 -4.05 -1.52
CA HIS A 53 -2.33 -3.24 -2.54
C HIS A 53 -3.29 -2.81 -3.65
N TRP A 54 -4.13 -3.72 -4.16
CA TRP A 54 -5.17 -3.41 -5.14
C TRP A 54 -6.12 -2.31 -4.64
N LEU A 55 -6.57 -2.39 -3.39
CA LEU A 55 -7.44 -1.37 -2.81
C LEU A 55 -6.78 0.02 -2.74
N LEU A 56 -5.48 0.07 -2.45
CA LEU A 56 -4.72 1.33 -2.48
C LEU A 56 -4.64 1.92 -3.89
N LEU A 57 -4.37 1.06 -4.89
CA LEU A 57 -4.31 1.46 -6.30
C LEU A 57 -5.66 2.02 -6.78
N THR A 58 -6.76 1.36 -6.43
CA THR A 58 -8.09 1.79 -6.87
C THR A 58 -8.67 2.93 -6.05
N GLY A 59 -8.25 3.11 -4.79
CA GLY A 59 -8.90 4.01 -3.84
C GLY A 59 -8.19 5.31 -3.54
N CYS A 60 -6.86 5.39 -3.64
CA CYS A 60 -6.15 6.62 -3.28
C CYS A 60 -4.88 6.92 -4.09
N TRP A 61 -4.46 6.04 -5.00
CA TRP A 61 -3.22 6.19 -5.77
C TRP A 61 -3.22 7.40 -6.72
N GLN A 62 -4.40 7.78 -7.21
CA GLN A 62 -4.62 8.91 -8.12
C GLN A 62 -4.24 10.26 -7.48
N THR A 63 -4.16 10.30 -6.15
CA THR A 63 -3.71 11.48 -5.40
C THR A 63 -2.28 11.24 -4.90
N PRO A 64 -1.23 11.79 -5.55
CA PRO A 64 0.16 11.39 -5.28
C PRO A 64 0.67 11.71 -3.87
N ASP A 65 0.10 12.70 -3.20
CA ASP A 65 0.48 13.10 -1.83
C ASP A 65 -0.18 12.23 -0.74
N ARG A 66 -0.90 11.15 -1.09
CA ARG A 66 -1.52 10.25 -0.10
C ARG A 66 -0.48 9.41 0.63
N SER A 67 -0.68 9.27 1.93
CA SER A 67 0.13 8.39 2.75
C SER A 67 -0.36 6.95 2.60
N LEU A 68 0.28 6.18 1.71
CA LEU A 68 -0.02 4.76 1.52
C LEU A 68 0.05 3.93 2.82
N PRO A 69 0.99 4.15 3.77
CA PRO A 69 0.96 3.45 5.05
C PRO A 69 -0.28 3.74 5.89
N LYS A 70 -0.76 5.00 5.93
CA LYS A 70 -2.00 5.38 6.62
C LYS A 70 -3.23 4.77 5.93
N ALA A 71 -3.26 4.80 4.60
CA ALA A 71 -4.33 4.18 3.82
C ALA A 71 -4.35 2.65 3.99
N ALA A 72 -3.17 2.00 4.02
CA ALA A 72 -3.04 0.57 4.26
C ALA A 72 -3.58 0.17 5.64
N LYS A 73 -3.37 1.02 6.66
CA LYS A 73 -3.97 0.83 7.98
C LYS A 73 -5.51 0.82 7.89
N LEU A 74 -6.14 1.72 7.13
CA LEU A 74 -7.59 1.71 6.94
C LEU A 74 -8.10 0.39 6.35
N VAL A 75 -7.37 -0.19 5.39
CA VAL A 75 -7.72 -1.50 4.81
C VAL A 75 -7.60 -2.60 5.86
N ARG A 76 -6.51 -2.63 6.64
CA ARG A 76 -6.33 -3.61 7.72
C ARG A 76 -7.41 -3.52 8.78
N ASP A 77 -7.76 -2.31 9.19
CA ASP A 77 -8.83 -2.06 10.16
C ASP A 77 -10.20 -2.55 9.62
N ALA A 78 -10.40 -2.57 8.30
CA ALA A 78 -11.59 -3.10 7.63
C ALA A 78 -11.51 -4.59 7.25
N ALA A 79 -10.39 -5.29 7.50
CA ALA A 79 -10.16 -6.64 7.00
C ALA A 79 -11.21 -7.66 7.48
N ARG A 80 -11.65 -7.54 8.74
CA ARG A 80 -12.71 -8.41 9.30
C ARG A 80 -14.07 -8.17 8.63
N ASP A 81 -14.39 -6.92 8.30
CA ASP A 81 -15.64 -6.58 7.64
C ASP A 81 -15.63 -7.05 6.18
N LEU A 82 -14.49 -6.92 5.50
CA LEU A 82 -14.27 -7.49 4.17
C LEU A 82 -14.45 -9.02 4.19
N ALA A 83 -13.79 -9.71 5.11
CA ALA A 83 -13.90 -11.17 5.24
C ALA A 83 -15.35 -11.64 5.49
N ARG A 84 -16.10 -10.93 6.35
CA ARG A 84 -17.53 -11.20 6.59
C ARG A 84 -18.36 -10.94 5.33
N ALA A 85 -18.06 -9.86 4.62
CA ALA A 85 -18.80 -9.45 3.42
C ALA A 85 -18.59 -10.40 2.23
N MET A 86 -17.48 -11.16 2.18
CA MET A 86 -17.20 -12.15 1.11
C MET A 86 -18.33 -13.18 0.91
N ARG A 87 -19.16 -13.43 1.93
CA ARG A 87 -20.29 -14.38 1.85
C ARG A 87 -21.46 -13.88 0.99
N SER A 88 -21.46 -12.61 0.58
CA SER A 88 -22.53 -12.01 -0.23
C SER A 88 -21.95 -10.94 -1.14
N ALA A 89 -22.11 -11.12 -2.46
CA ALA A 89 -21.68 -10.14 -3.46
C ALA A 89 -22.24 -8.73 -3.19
N ARG A 90 -23.48 -8.64 -2.68
CA ARG A 90 -24.11 -7.37 -2.33
C ARG A 90 -23.39 -6.70 -1.15
N HIS A 91 -23.13 -7.43 -0.06
CA HIS A 91 -22.43 -6.90 1.10
C HIS A 91 -20.99 -6.53 0.74
N LEU A 92 -20.29 -7.40 0.00
CA LEU A 92 -18.92 -7.15 -0.45
C LEU A 92 -18.83 -5.84 -1.23
N ARG A 93 -19.73 -5.62 -2.20
CA ARG A 93 -19.77 -4.39 -2.98
C ARG A 93 -20.01 -3.16 -2.11
N THR A 94 -20.91 -3.23 -1.13
CA THR A 94 -21.18 -2.11 -0.22
C THR A 94 -19.97 -1.81 0.67
N THR A 95 -19.35 -2.84 1.25
CA THR A 95 -18.15 -2.69 2.08
C THR A 95 -16.97 -2.13 1.29
N LEU A 96 -16.76 -2.61 0.06
CA LEU A 96 -15.72 -2.10 -0.84
C LEU A 96 -15.93 -0.62 -1.18
N ARG A 97 -17.15 -0.21 -1.55
CA ARG A 97 -17.43 1.21 -1.81
C ARG A 97 -17.17 2.09 -0.60
N ALA A 98 -17.64 1.68 0.58
CA ALA A 98 -17.41 2.43 1.81
C ALA A 98 -15.92 2.53 2.14
N LEU A 99 -15.15 1.46 1.91
CA LEU A 99 -13.71 1.47 2.10
C LEU A 99 -13.00 2.39 1.10
N ILE A 100 -13.36 2.34 -0.19
CA ILE A 100 -12.79 3.22 -1.23
C ILE A 100 -13.03 4.69 -0.87
N GLN A 101 -14.25 5.07 -0.48
CA GLN A 101 -14.56 6.43 -0.01
C GLN A 101 -13.72 6.86 1.21
N ARG A 102 -13.39 5.93 2.11
CA ARG A 102 -12.47 6.21 3.24
C ARG A 102 -11.03 6.38 2.76
N LEU A 103 -10.59 5.60 1.78
CA LEU A 103 -9.23 5.70 1.21
C LEU A 103 -9.03 7.02 0.46
N GLU A 104 -10.05 7.51 -0.24
CA GLU A 104 -10.04 8.85 -0.87
C GLU A 104 -9.79 9.97 0.15
N ARG A 105 -10.11 9.73 1.43
CA ARG A 105 -9.90 10.67 2.55
C ARG A 105 -8.71 10.30 3.42
N ALA A 106 -7.90 9.32 3.01
CA ALA A 106 -6.72 8.91 3.76
C ALA A 106 -5.75 10.08 3.98
N GLY A 107 -5.05 10.07 5.11
CA GLY A 107 -4.10 11.14 5.44
C GLY A 107 -3.03 11.35 4.37
N ARG A 108 -2.52 12.58 4.28
CA ARG A 108 -1.50 12.97 3.31
C ARG A 108 -0.09 12.86 3.91
N GLN A 109 0.89 12.83 3.01
CA GLN A 109 2.30 12.98 3.31
C GLN A 109 2.62 14.46 3.55
N THR A 110 3.46 14.74 4.55
CA THR A 110 3.98 16.09 4.76
C THR A 110 5.01 16.40 3.69
N LYS A 111 4.87 17.54 3.01
CA LYS A 111 5.88 18.05 2.06
C LYS A 111 7.22 18.23 2.77
N ARG A 112 8.30 17.87 2.09
CA ARG A 112 9.68 18.03 2.58
C ARG A 112 10.45 18.93 1.62
N GLN A 113 11.26 19.82 2.18
CA GLN A 113 12.09 20.74 1.40
C GLN A 113 13.49 20.18 1.17
N LYS A 114 14.16 19.71 2.23
CA LYS A 114 15.55 19.20 2.17
C LYS A 114 15.68 17.89 1.39
N GLU A 115 14.77 16.95 1.61
CA GLU A 115 14.72 15.67 0.89
C GLU A 115 13.30 15.49 0.35
N PRO A 116 13.01 15.98 -0.87
CA PRO A 116 11.68 15.91 -1.46
C PRO A 116 11.16 14.47 -1.52
N ASN A 117 9.89 14.28 -1.14
CA ASN A 117 9.26 12.96 -1.24
C ASN A 117 9.19 12.49 -2.70
N ALA A 118 9.02 11.18 -2.90
CA ALA A 118 8.90 10.60 -4.24
C ALA A 118 7.84 11.29 -5.12
N TYR A 119 6.66 11.61 -4.57
CA TYR A 119 5.63 12.31 -5.34
C TYR A 119 6.04 13.74 -5.72
N GLN A 120 6.83 14.43 -4.89
CA GLN A 120 7.31 15.78 -5.17
C GLN A 120 8.29 15.74 -6.36
N LEU A 121 9.18 14.75 -6.38
CA LEU A 121 10.12 14.55 -7.50
C LEU A 121 9.39 14.15 -8.80
N LEU A 122 8.35 13.31 -8.70
CA LEU A 122 7.54 12.92 -9.86
C LEU A 122 6.71 14.09 -10.42
N GLN A 123 6.25 15.01 -9.57
CA GLN A 123 5.50 16.19 -9.98
C GLN A 123 6.39 17.34 -10.46
N ASN A 124 7.59 17.47 -9.87
CA ASN A 124 8.58 18.47 -10.24
C ASN A 124 9.99 17.85 -10.22
N PRO A 125 10.44 17.28 -11.36
CA PRO A 125 11.74 16.65 -11.49
C PRO A 125 12.93 17.57 -11.17
N GLU A 126 12.79 18.88 -11.38
CA GLU A 126 13.83 19.88 -11.08
C GLU A 126 14.13 20.02 -9.59
N LEU A 127 13.31 19.43 -8.71
CA LEU A 127 13.66 19.32 -7.29
C LEU A 127 14.83 18.35 -7.03
N LEU A 128 15.20 17.52 -8.01
CA LEU A 128 16.36 16.61 -7.91
C LEU A 128 17.70 17.34 -8.10
N SER A 129 17.72 18.41 -8.90
CA SER A 129 18.92 19.22 -9.18
C SER A 129 19.21 20.28 -8.11
N LEU A 130 18.29 20.46 -7.15
CA LEU A 130 18.40 21.39 -6.02
C LEU A 130 18.89 20.74 -4.71
N THR A 131 19.23 19.44 -4.74
CA THR A 131 19.83 18.69 -3.62
C THR A 131 21.24 18.26 -3.95
#